data_AF-A0AA39PRQ0-F1
#
_entry.id   AF-A0AA39PRQ0-F1
#
_cell.length_a   1.000
_cell.length_b   1.000
_cell.length_c   1.000
_cell.angle_alpha   90.00
_cell.angle_beta   90.00
_cell.angle_gamma   90.00
#
_symmetry.space_group_name_H-M   'P 1'
#
loop_
_entity.id
_entity.type
_entity.pdbx_description
1 polymer ?
#
loop_
_entity_poly.entity_id
_entity_poly.type
_entity_poly.pdbx_seq_one_letter_code
_entity_poly.pdbx_strand_id
1 'polypeptide(L)'
;MPILKTRISEFTSATVQGPPPRAGTDVKSTLWDFYNHEARAADKDMLKHCHDDMSTLLIVAGLFSAVLTAFIIEFYRKLEPDYTAISARQQHTMSINIQAMLNASLNLPVEPIYDAADPITGFQPSAAIVWTVGLWFSALACSISVVVLAWLVKLWFLAYMKGMNNGNAYDCAHRRQYRHDALLTWKVPAIVAALPVLIHMTITLFLAGLVILSWSQLNSSIAYIVLVITVSMVLVYSITTLLPLFYKACPYKN
;
A
#
# COMPACT_ATOMS: atom_id res chain seq x y z
N MET A 1 10.33 83.92 -16.83
CA MET A 1 9.83 82.61 -16.33
C MET A 1 9.81 81.48 -17.40
N PRO A 2 10.86 81.26 -18.24
CA PRO A 2 10.87 80.12 -19.18
C PRO A 2 11.83 78.96 -18.79
N ILE A 3 12.68 79.12 -17.78
CA ILE A 3 13.80 78.18 -17.52
C ILE A 3 13.38 76.95 -16.68
N LEU A 4 12.27 77.02 -15.94
CA LEU A 4 11.76 75.89 -15.16
C LEU A 4 10.97 74.86 -15.99
N LYS A 5 10.46 75.24 -17.17
CA LYS A 5 9.68 74.31 -18.02
C LYS A 5 10.57 73.33 -18.79
N THR A 6 11.79 73.77 -19.16
CA THR A 6 12.73 72.97 -19.96
C THR A 6 13.38 71.84 -19.14
N ARG A 7 13.63 72.07 -17.85
CA ARG A 7 14.25 71.05 -16.97
C ARG A 7 13.27 69.94 -16.58
N ILE A 8 11.96 70.21 -16.60
CA ILE A 8 10.92 69.19 -16.35
C ILE A 8 10.74 68.32 -17.59
N SER A 9 10.82 68.88 -18.81
CA SER A 9 10.73 68.09 -20.05
C SER A 9 11.92 67.16 -20.27
N GLU A 10 13.14 67.56 -19.86
CA GLU A 10 14.31 66.67 -19.91
C GLU A 10 14.24 65.53 -18.88
N PHE A 11 13.66 65.77 -17.71
CA PHE A 11 13.50 64.71 -16.70
C PHE A 11 12.43 63.67 -17.10
N THR A 12 11.38 64.09 -17.81
CA THR A 12 10.39 63.16 -18.39
C THR A 12 10.90 62.41 -19.62
N SER A 13 11.97 62.86 -20.28
CA SER A 13 12.54 62.17 -21.46
C SER A 13 13.57 61.09 -21.10
N ALA A 14 14.06 61.05 -19.86
CA ALA A 14 15.11 60.11 -19.44
C ALA A 14 14.58 58.87 -18.71
N THR A 15 13.26 58.73 -18.55
CA THR A 15 12.66 57.49 -18.05
C THR A 15 12.12 56.71 -19.24
N VAL A 16 12.99 55.92 -19.89
CA VAL A 16 12.56 54.83 -20.76
C VAL A 16 11.61 53.97 -19.93
N GLN A 17 10.32 54.09 -20.22
CA GLN A 17 9.24 53.33 -19.63
C GLN A 17 9.39 51.86 -20.06
N GLY A 18 10.24 51.13 -19.34
CA GLY A 18 9.91 49.74 -19.04
C GLY A 18 8.70 49.73 -18.11
N PRO A 19 7.87 48.66 -18.12
CA PRO A 19 6.85 48.49 -17.09
C PRO A 19 7.51 48.66 -15.70
N PRO A 20 6.82 49.25 -14.70
CA PRO A 20 7.36 49.35 -13.35
C PRO A 20 7.94 47.99 -12.97
N PRO A 21 9.13 47.91 -12.33
CA PRO A 21 9.68 46.64 -11.89
C PRO A 21 8.55 45.91 -11.17
N ARG A 22 8.16 44.72 -11.68
CA ARG A 22 7.14 43.91 -11.01
C ARG A 22 7.57 43.82 -9.55
N ALA A 23 6.67 44.09 -8.61
CA ALA A 23 7.03 44.11 -7.20
C ALA A 23 7.84 42.84 -6.85
N GLY A 24 9.11 43.01 -6.49
CA GLY A 24 10.05 41.92 -6.23
C GLY A 24 11.07 41.58 -7.36
N THR A 25 11.00 42.11 -8.58
CA THR A 25 12.01 41.78 -9.62
C THR A 25 13.29 42.61 -9.54
N ASP A 26 13.46 43.42 -8.49
CA ASP A 26 14.71 44.15 -8.26
C ASP A 26 15.82 43.17 -7.86
N VAL A 27 16.93 43.25 -8.58
CA VAL A 27 18.16 42.46 -8.35
C VAL A 27 18.74 42.72 -6.95
N LYS A 28 18.41 43.85 -6.32
CA LYS A 28 18.81 44.16 -4.93
C LYS A 28 17.83 43.68 -3.86
N SER A 29 16.72 43.05 -4.22
CA SER A 29 15.70 42.64 -3.25
C SER A 29 16.10 41.37 -2.50
N THR A 30 16.45 41.53 -1.22
CA THR A 30 16.77 40.41 -0.29
C THR A 30 15.56 39.51 -0.01
N LEU A 31 14.36 39.90 -0.44
CA LEU A 31 13.11 39.19 -0.19
C LEU A 31 13.09 37.78 -0.79
N TRP A 32 13.50 37.62 -2.06
CA TRP A 32 13.50 36.30 -2.71
C TRP A 32 14.59 35.39 -2.17
N ASP A 33 15.72 35.96 -1.75
CA ASP A 33 16.78 35.20 -1.08
C ASP A 33 16.31 34.69 0.27
N PHE A 34 15.63 35.54 1.06
CA PHE A 34 15.01 35.15 2.32
C PHE A 34 13.92 34.09 2.12
N TYR A 35 13.01 34.30 1.16
CA TYR A 35 11.98 33.31 0.81
C TYR A 35 12.60 31.97 0.40
N ASN A 36 13.58 31.98 -0.51
CA ASN A 36 14.23 30.76 -0.98
C ASN A 36 15.00 30.06 0.14
N HIS A 37 15.60 30.80 1.08
CA HIS A 37 16.25 30.23 2.25
C HIS A 37 15.24 29.46 3.11
N GLU A 38 14.12 30.09 3.47
CA GLU A 38 13.07 29.48 4.30
C GLU A 38 12.39 28.31 3.57
N ALA A 39 12.08 28.51 2.29
CA ALA A 39 11.50 27.51 1.41
C ALA A 39 12.37 26.25 1.28
N ARG A 40 13.69 26.41 1.16
CA ARG A 40 14.62 25.26 1.13
C ARG A 40 14.65 24.52 2.46
N ALA A 41 14.57 25.22 3.58
CA ALA A 41 14.50 24.58 4.90
C ALA A 41 13.24 23.72 5.00
N ALA A 42 12.08 24.27 4.63
CA ALA A 42 10.81 23.55 4.61
C ALA A 42 10.80 22.36 3.62
N ASP A 43 11.30 22.56 2.39
CA ASP A 43 11.36 21.48 1.39
C ASP A 43 12.29 20.34 1.83
N LYS A 44 13.40 20.66 2.47
CA LYS A 44 14.33 19.66 3.02
C LYS A 44 13.69 18.86 4.15
N ASP A 45 12.94 19.53 5.02
CA ASP A 45 12.23 18.87 6.10
C ASP A 45 11.10 17.96 5.58
N MET A 46 10.29 18.46 4.64
CA MET A 46 9.25 17.67 3.96
C MET A 46 9.85 16.45 3.26
N LEU A 47 10.97 16.62 2.55
CA LEU A 47 11.65 15.52 1.86
C LEU A 47 12.16 14.47 2.85
N LYS A 48 12.71 14.90 3.99
CA LYS A 48 13.20 14.00 5.04
C LYS A 48 12.05 13.16 5.59
N HIS A 49 10.96 13.80 6.01
CA HIS A 49 9.77 13.09 6.51
C HIS A 49 9.20 12.14 5.46
N CYS A 50 9.04 12.60 4.21
CA CYS A 50 8.58 11.73 3.13
C CYS A 50 9.52 10.55 2.90
N HIS A 51 10.83 10.77 2.93
CA HIS A 51 11.81 9.70 2.73
C HIS A 51 11.71 8.65 3.84
N ASP A 52 11.64 9.09 5.09
CA ASP A 52 11.56 8.23 6.26
C ASP A 52 10.24 7.42 6.23
N ASP A 53 9.09 8.09 6.04
CA ASP A 53 7.77 7.46 5.96
C ASP A 53 7.70 6.42 4.84
N MET A 54 8.12 6.78 3.62
CA MET A 54 8.10 5.85 2.49
C MET A 54 9.04 4.67 2.76
N SER A 55 10.23 4.92 3.32
CA SER A 55 11.17 3.83 3.62
C SER A 55 10.60 2.84 4.64
N THR A 56 9.94 3.32 5.69
CA THR A 56 9.25 2.47 6.65
C THR A 56 8.12 1.67 5.99
N LEU A 57 7.28 2.32 5.16
CA LEU A 57 6.20 1.66 4.44
C LEU A 57 6.71 0.56 3.50
N LEU A 58 7.79 0.81 2.74
CA LEU A 58 8.38 -0.19 1.86
C LEU A 58 8.90 -1.41 2.63
N ILE A 59 9.54 -1.21 3.79
CA ILE A 59 10.04 -2.30 4.63
C ILE A 59 8.87 -3.14 5.14
N VAL A 60 7.83 -2.50 5.70
CA VAL A 60 6.65 -3.20 6.22
C VAL A 60 5.93 -3.95 5.11
N ALA A 61 5.71 -3.32 3.96
CA ALA A 61 5.06 -3.95 2.80
C ALA A 61 5.86 -5.15 2.27
N GLY A 62 7.18 -5.00 2.13
CA GLY A 62 8.06 -6.07 1.66
C GLY A 62 8.08 -7.29 2.59
N LEU A 63 8.25 -7.04 3.91
CA LEU A 63 8.19 -8.10 4.92
C LEU A 63 6.84 -8.80 4.92
N PHE A 64 5.76 -8.03 4.86
CA PHE A 64 4.41 -8.60 4.85
C PHE A 64 4.12 -9.41 3.59
N SER A 65 4.58 -8.96 2.42
CA SER A 65 4.49 -9.73 1.17
C SER A 65 5.23 -11.05 1.25
N ALA A 66 6.41 -11.09 1.88
CA ALA A 66 7.15 -12.34 2.07
C ALA A 66 6.41 -13.33 2.96
N VAL A 67 5.86 -12.86 4.09
CA VAL A 67 5.03 -13.68 4.99
C VAL A 67 3.79 -14.19 4.26
N LEU A 68 3.04 -13.32 3.58
CA LEU A 68 1.88 -13.71 2.77
C LEU A 68 2.21 -14.78 1.74
N THR A 69 3.33 -14.61 1.04
CA THR A 69 3.75 -15.56 0.00
C THR A 69 4.00 -16.94 0.57
N ALA A 70 4.59 -17.05 1.77
CA ALA A 70 4.79 -18.34 2.44
C ALA A 70 3.46 -19.04 2.74
N PHE A 71 2.47 -18.30 3.26
CA PHE A 71 1.13 -18.84 3.50
C PHE A 71 0.41 -19.23 2.21
N ILE A 72 0.50 -18.39 1.16
CA ILE A 72 -0.12 -18.67 -0.14
C ILE A 72 0.48 -19.95 -0.74
N ILE A 73 1.80 -20.13 -0.72
CA ILE A 73 2.44 -21.35 -1.28
C ILE A 73 1.90 -22.61 -0.60
N GLU A 74 1.79 -22.60 0.74
CA GLU A 74 1.31 -23.76 1.49
C GLU A 74 -0.16 -24.08 1.17
N PHE A 75 -1.01 -23.04 1.15
CA PHE A 75 -2.45 -23.23 0.97
C PHE A 75 -2.87 -23.37 -0.49
N TYR A 76 -2.08 -22.87 -1.43
CA TYR A 76 -2.27 -23.09 -2.86
C TYR A 76 -2.24 -24.59 -3.17
N ARG A 77 -1.35 -25.35 -2.53
CA ARG A 77 -1.29 -26.82 -2.68
C ARG A 77 -2.57 -27.53 -2.21
N LYS A 78 -3.33 -26.93 -1.30
CA LYS A 78 -4.63 -27.48 -0.84
C LYS A 78 -5.77 -27.25 -1.83
N LEU A 79 -5.56 -26.43 -2.86
CA LEU A 79 -6.49 -26.27 -3.99
C LEU A 79 -6.25 -27.31 -5.09
N GLU A 80 -5.18 -28.10 -5.00
CA GLU A 80 -4.88 -29.19 -5.92
C GLU A 80 -5.19 -30.55 -5.28
N PRO A 81 -5.54 -31.57 -6.09
CA PRO A 81 -5.75 -32.92 -5.58
C PRO A 81 -4.47 -33.48 -4.97
N ASP A 82 -4.56 -34.06 -3.77
CA ASP A 82 -3.42 -34.74 -3.15
C ASP A 82 -3.25 -36.14 -3.76
N TYR A 83 -2.37 -36.23 -4.76
CA TYR A 83 -2.04 -37.50 -5.42
C TYR A 83 -1.49 -38.57 -4.47
N THR A 84 -0.84 -38.17 -3.36
CA THR A 84 -0.32 -39.13 -2.37
C THR A 84 -1.45 -39.73 -1.53
N ALA A 85 -2.43 -38.91 -1.14
CA ALA A 85 -3.64 -39.39 -0.47
C ALA A 85 -4.50 -40.25 -1.40
N ILE A 86 -4.63 -39.86 -2.67
CA ILE A 86 -5.38 -40.62 -3.68
C ILE A 86 -4.75 -42.01 -3.88
N SER A 87 -3.44 -42.08 -4.11
CA SER A 87 -2.73 -43.34 -4.28
C SER A 87 -2.78 -44.22 -3.02
N ALA A 88 -2.65 -43.64 -1.83
CA ALA A 88 -2.79 -44.38 -0.57
C ALA A 88 -4.21 -44.95 -0.39
N ARG A 89 -5.25 -44.19 -0.73
CA ARG A 89 -6.65 -44.66 -0.71
C ARG A 89 -6.88 -45.79 -1.73
N GLN A 90 -6.32 -45.67 -2.93
CA GLN A 90 -6.39 -46.72 -3.94
C GLN A 90 -5.69 -48.01 -3.48
N GLN A 91 -4.50 -47.89 -2.88
CA GLN A 91 -3.77 -49.03 -2.33
C GLN A 91 -4.54 -49.69 -1.18
N HIS A 92 -5.12 -48.89 -0.28
CA HIS A 92 -6.00 -49.41 0.78
C HIS A 92 -7.20 -50.16 0.18
N THR A 93 -7.84 -49.58 -0.83
CA THR A 93 -8.99 -50.18 -1.54
C THR A 93 -8.61 -51.50 -2.25
N MET A 94 -7.40 -51.58 -2.82
CA MET A 94 -6.90 -52.82 -3.40
C MET A 94 -6.65 -53.87 -2.32
N SER A 95 -6.10 -53.49 -1.16
CA SER A 95 -5.82 -54.42 -0.05
C SER A 95 -7.09 -55.05 0.54
N ILE A 96 -8.16 -54.26 0.72
CA ILE A 96 -9.45 -54.77 1.19
C ILE A 96 -10.10 -55.69 0.16
N ASN A 97 -9.96 -55.40 -1.13
CA ASN A 97 -10.51 -56.23 -2.20
C ASN A 97 -9.74 -57.56 -2.34
N ILE A 98 -8.42 -57.56 -2.12
CA ILE A 98 -7.64 -58.80 -2.01
C ILE A 98 -8.09 -59.62 -0.79
N GLN A 99 -8.28 -58.98 0.37
CA GLN A 99 -8.78 -59.67 1.57
C GLN A 99 -10.20 -60.23 1.37
N ALA A 100 -11.07 -59.48 0.71
CA ALA A 100 -12.41 -59.92 0.32
C ALA A 100 -12.35 -61.15 -0.60
N MET A 101 -11.44 -61.16 -1.58
CA MET A 101 -11.24 -62.32 -2.46
C MET A 101 -10.75 -63.56 -1.70
N LEU A 102 -9.84 -63.39 -0.74
CA LEU A 102 -9.36 -64.47 0.13
C LEU A 102 -10.46 -64.97 1.09
N ASN A 103 -11.31 -64.08 1.59
CA ASN A 103 -12.44 -64.48 2.44
C ASN A 103 -13.52 -65.20 1.62
N ALA A 104 -13.75 -64.78 0.38
CA ALA A 104 -14.66 -65.45 -0.55
C ALA A 104 -14.20 -66.88 -0.87
N SER A 105 -12.89 -67.10 -1.02
CA SER A 105 -12.35 -68.45 -1.22
C SER A 105 -12.48 -69.36 0.01
N LEU A 106 -12.68 -68.78 1.20
CA LEU A 106 -12.95 -69.49 2.45
C LEU A 106 -14.45 -69.60 2.78
N ASN A 107 -15.36 -69.21 1.86
CA ASN A 107 -16.81 -69.15 2.07
C ASN A 107 -17.24 -68.27 3.27
N LEU A 108 -16.42 -67.29 3.64
CA LEU A 108 -16.77 -66.30 4.65
C LEU A 108 -17.64 -65.19 4.01
N PRO A 109 -18.50 -64.52 4.79
CA PRO A 109 -19.26 -63.37 4.29
C PRO A 109 -18.32 -62.28 3.76
N VAL A 110 -18.61 -61.76 2.57
CA VAL A 110 -17.82 -60.74 1.89
C VAL A 110 -18.71 -59.60 1.43
N GLU A 111 -18.31 -58.37 1.75
CA GLU A 111 -18.79 -57.16 1.09
C GLU A 111 -17.63 -56.56 0.27
N PRO A 112 -17.68 -56.65 -1.07
CA PRO A 112 -16.69 -55.98 -1.92
C PRO A 112 -16.96 -54.46 -1.95
N ILE A 113 -15.92 -53.66 -1.82
CA ILE A 113 -16.01 -52.19 -1.94
C ILE A 113 -15.62 -51.82 -3.36
N TYR A 114 -16.61 -51.36 -4.14
CA TYR A 114 -16.42 -50.82 -5.47
C TYR A 114 -16.58 -49.29 -5.41
N ASP A 115 -15.48 -48.55 -5.49
CA ASP A 115 -15.50 -47.09 -5.63
C ASP A 115 -15.44 -46.77 -7.13
N ALA A 116 -16.60 -46.48 -7.73
CA ALA A 116 -16.73 -46.20 -9.16
C ALA A 116 -16.33 -44.76 -9.53
N ALA A 117 -16.09 -43.90 -8.54
CA ALA A 117 -15.76 -42.50 -8.76
C ALA A 117 -14.26 -42.35 -9.02
N ASP A 118 -13.90 -41.65 -10.11
CA ASP A 118 -12.51 -41.25 -10.33
C ASP A 118 -12.12 -40.18 -9.28
N PRO A 119 -11.18 -40.48 -8.37
CA PRO A 119 -10.80 -39.58 -7.28
C PRO A 119 -10.20 -38.25 -7.76
N ILE A 120 -9.77 -38.17 -9.03
CA ILE A 120 -9.25 -36.93 -9.62
C ILE A 120 -10.42 -36.04 -10.09
N THR A 121 -11.44 -36.61 -10.72
CA THR A 121 -12.58 -35.83 -11.26
C THR A 121 -13.57 -35.38 -10.17
N GLY A 122 -13.60 -36.09 -9.03
CA GLY A 122 -14.42 -35.73 -7.87
C GLY A 122 -13.78 -34.73 -6.91
N PHE A 123 -12.55 -34.27 -7.15
CA PHE A 123 -11.88 -33.33 -6.26
C PHE A 123 -12.51 -31.94 -6.36
N GLN A 124 -13.11 -31.49 -5.26
CA GLN A 124 -13.62 -30.14 -5.11
C GLN A 124 -12.98 -29.50 -3.87
N PRO A 125 -12.20 -28.43 -4.02
CA PRO A 125 -11.58 -27.77 -2.87
C PRO A 125 -12.65 -27.15 -1.98
N SER A 126 -12.43 -27.18 -0.67
CA SER A 126 -13.33 -26.56 0.29
C SER A 126 -13.51 -25.08 -0.03
N ALA A 127 -14.75 -24.59 -0.06
CA ALA A 127 -15.05 -23.19 -0.32
C ALA A 127 -14.29 -22.26 0.64
N ALA A 128 -14.09 -22.66 1.90
CA ALA A 128 -13.34 -21.90 2.89
C ALA A 128 -11.86 -21.70 2.49
N ILE A 129 -11.23 -22.72 1.89
CA ILE A 129 -9.85 -22.63 1.39
C ILE A 129 -9.77 -21.69 0.19
N VAL A 130 -10.73 -21.80 -0.75
CA VAL A 130 -10.81 -20.92 -1.92
C VAL A 130 -10.94 -19.44 -1.49
N TRP A 131 -11.85 -19.14 -0.56
CA TRP A 131 -12.02 -17.78 -0.03
C TRP A 131 -10.77 -17.28 0.71
N THR A 132 -10.15 -18.13 1.53
CA THR A 132 -8.93 -17.78 2.27
C THR A 132 -7.79 -17.41 1.31
N VAL A 133 -7.50 -18.27 0.33
CA VAL A 133 -6.43 -18.03 -0.64
C VAL A 133 -6.73 -16.81 -1.50
N GLY A 134 -7.99 -16.61 -1.92
CA GLY A 134 -8.40 -15.41 -2.64
C GLY A 134 -8.19 -14.11 -1.85
N LEU A 135 -8.51 -14.10 -0.55
CA LEU A 135 -8.27 -12.95 0.33
C LEU A 135 -6.78 -12.67 0.52
N TRP A 136 -5.95 -13.71 0.64
CA TRP A 136 -4.51 -13.55 0.78
C TRP A 136 -3.85 -13.06 -0.51
N PHE A 137 -4.28 -13.52 -1.69
CA PHE A 137 -3.85 -12.94 -2.96
C PHE A 137 -4.24 -11.46 -3.07
N SER A 138 -5.44 -11.10 -2.64
CA SER A 138 -5.91 -9.71 -2.63
C SER A 138 -5.05 -8.85 -1.68
N ALA A 139 -4.72 -9.37 -0.49
CA ALA A 139 -3.81 -8.74 0.44
C ALA A 139 -2.40 -8.55 -0.17
N LEU A 140 -1.88 -9.56 -0.87
CA LEU A 140 -0.58 -9.48 -1.54
C LEU A 140 -0.56 -8.40 -2.63
N ALA A 141 -1.60 -8.34 -3.47
CA ALA A 141 -1.73 -7.33 -4.51
C ALA A 141 -1.79 -5.91 -3.92
N CYS A 142 -2.50 -5.74 -2.80
CA CYS A 142 -2.57 -4.47 -2.09
C CYS A 142 -1.19 -4.07 -1.51
N SER A 143 -0.45 -5.03 -0.92
CA SER A 143 0.92 -4.81 -0.44
C SER A 143 1.87 -4.33 -1.55
N ILE A 144 1.84 -5.01 -2.69
CA ILE A 144 2.67 -4.65 -3.85
C ILE A 144 2.28 -3.27 -4.39
N SER A 145 0.99 -2.94 -4.40
CA SER A 145 0.52 -1.61 -4.79
C SER A 145 1.11 -0.52 -3.89
N VAL A 146 1.23 -0.76 -2.58
CA VAL A 146 1.90 0.18 -1.66
C VAL A 146 3.36 0.37 -2.03
N VAL A 147 4.10 -0.71 -2.33
CA VAL A 147 5.51 -0.62 -2.74
C VAL A 147 5.66 0.25 -3.99
N VAL A 148 4.82 0.02 -5.01
CA VAL A 148 4.85 0.78 -6.27
C VAL A 148 4.52 2.26 -6.03
N LEU A 149 3.44 2.54 -5.29
CA LEU A 149 3.01 3.91 -5.04
C LEU A 149 4.01 4.67 -4.14
N ALA A 150 4.56 4.04 -3.11
CA ALA A 150 5.56 4.65 -2.25
C ALA A 150 6.88 4.94 -3.00
N TRP A 151 7.25 4.05 -3.93
CA TRP A 151 8.37 4.31 -4.84
C TRP A 151 8.08 5.48 -5.78
N LEU A 152 6.87 5.54 -6.35
CA LEU A 152 6.45 6.63 -7.22
C LEU A 152 6.48 8.00 -6.51
N VAL A 153 6.01 8.03 -5.25
CA VAL A 153 6.11 9.21 -4.38
C VAL A 153 7.57 9.62 -4.22
N LYS A 154 8.48 8.68 -3.88
CA LYS A 154 9.92 8.97 -3.80
C LYS A 154 10.45 9.59 -5.09
N LEU A 155 10.08 9.04 -6.25
CA LEU A 155 10.50 9.56 -7.55
C LEU A 155 10.00 10.99 -7.80
N TRP A 156 8.75 11.31 -7.44
CA TRP A 156 8.22 12.67 -7.57
C TRP A 156 8.95 13.66 -6.68
N PHE A 157 9.26 13.30 -5.44
CA PHE A 157 10.02 14.16 -4.53
C PHE A 157 11.48 14.34 -4.98
N LEU A 158 12.11 13.31 -5.53
CA LEU A 158 13.44 13.43 -6.14
C LEU A 158 13.42 14.36 -7.36
N ALA A 159 12.39 14.27 -8.21
CA ALA A 159 12.21 15.15 -9.35
C ALA A 159 11.91 16.60 -8.93
N TYR A 160 11.14 16.79 -7.85
CA TYR A 160 10.84 18.10 -7.26
C TYR A 160 12.12 18.84 -6.87
N MET A 161 13.09 18.13 -6.26
CA MET A 161 14.37 18.71 -5.82
C MET A 161 15.35 19.02 -6.98
N LYS A 162 15.20 18.35 -8.13
CA LYS A 162 16.17 18.44 -9.23
C LYS A 162 16.18 19.82 -9.87
N GLY A 163 17.30 20.54 -9.78
CA GLY A 163 17.52 21.84 -10.45
C GLY A 163 16.95 23.05 -9.71
N MET A 164 16.71 22.96 -8.40
CA MET A 164 16.21 24.07 -7.57
C MET A 164 17.20 25.24 -7.41
N ASN A 165 18.50 25.03 -7.64
CA ASN A 165 19.54 26.05 -7.46
C ASN A 165 20.03 26.69 -8.77
N ASN A 166 19.32 26.47 -9.88
CA ASN A 166 19.74 27.01 -11.18
C ASN A 166 18.96 28.29 -11.50
N GLY A 167 19.66 29.43 -11.59
CA GLY A 167 19.12 30.70 -12.07
C GLY A 167 19.04 31.81 -11.01
N ASN A 168 18.34 32.89 -11.34
CA ASN A 168 18.10 34.03 -10.46
C ASN A 168 17.17 33.65 -9.29
N ALA A 169 17.28 34.34 -8.15
CA ALA A 169 16.50 34.06 -6.94
C ALA A 169 14.97 34.08 -7.21
N TYR A 170 14.51 35.04 -8.01
CA TYR A 170 13.11 35.11 -8.43
C TYR A 170 12.66 33.86 -9.23
N ASP A 171 13.47 33.43 -10.21
CA ASP A 171 13.14 32.28 -11.06
C ASP A 171 13.13 30.98 -10.26
N CYS A 172 14.03 30.84 -9.29
CA CYS A 172 14.05 29.72 -8.36
C CYS A 172 12.78 29.66 -7.50
N ALA A 173 12.35 30.80 -6.95
CA ALA A 173 11.13 30.90 -6.16
C ALA A 173 9.88 30.53 -6.98
N HIS A 174 9.78 31.07 -8.20
CA HIS A 174 8.67 30.81 -9.10
C HIS A 174 8.62 29.34 -9.55
N ARG A 175 9.78 28.76 -9.91
CA ARG A 175 9.90 27.35 -10.31
C ARG A 175 9.49 26.40 -9.19
N ARG A 176 9.87 26.71 -7.95
CA ARG A 176 9.47 25.95 -6.76
C ARG A 176 7.95 25.99 -6.60
N GLN A 177 7.35 27.18 -6.61
CA GLN A 177 5.91 27.34 -6.44
C GLN A 177 5.14 26.57 -7.50
N TYR A 178 5.54 26.68 -8.77
CA TYR A 178 4.91 25.94 -9.87
C TYR A 178 4.96 24.42 -9.65
N ARG A 179 6.09 23.89 -9.19
CA ARG A 179 6.23 22.45 -8.90
C ARG A 179 5.42 22.01 -7.69
N HIS A 180 5.36 22.85 -6.65
CA HIS A 180 4.54 22.59 -5.48
C HIS A 180 3.05 22.57 -5.85
N ASP A 181 2.59 23.53 -6.64
CA ASP A 181 1.23 23.58 -7.15
C ASP A 181 0.91 22.38 -8.06
N ALA A 182 1.91 21.92 -8.84
CA ALA A 182 1.79 20.68 -9.59
C ALA A 182 1.62 19.46 -8.67
N LEU A 183 2.38 19.33 -7.56
CA LEU A 183 2.20 18.24 -6.60
C LEU A 183 0.78 18.23 -5.99
N LEU A 184 0.22 19.41 -5.69
CA LEU A 184 -1.15 19.56 -5.19
C LEU A 184 -2.19 19.19 -6.25
N THR A 185 -1.98 19.63 -7.50
CA THR A 185 -2.88 19.35 -8.63
C THR A 185 -2.92 17.84 -8.92
N TRP A 186 -1.77 17.18 -8.86
CA TRP A 186 -1.64 15.72 -9.00
C TRP A 186 -2.04 14.92 -7.75
N LYS A 187 -2.53 15.60 -6.70
CA LYS A 187 -3.01 14.98 -5.46
C LYS A 187 -1.97 14.08 -4.77
N VAL A 188 -0.68 14.38 -4.93
CA VAL A 188 0.40 13.62 -4.27
C VAL A 188 0.19 13.50 -2.76
N PRO A 189 -0.24 14.55 -2.02
CA PRO A 189 -0.52 14.41 -0.58
C PRO A 189 -1.64 13.41 -0.27
N ALA A 190 -2.66 13.30 -1.13
CA ALA A 190 -3.73 12.32 -0.94
C ALA A 190 -3.23 10.89 -1.18
N ILE A 191 -2.34 10.68 -2.15
CA ILE A 191 -1.69 9.40 -2.39
C ILE A 191 -0.84 9.01 -1.18
N VAL A 192 -0.03 9.95 -0.66
CA VAL A 192 0.78 9.72 0.55
C VAL A 192 -0.09 9.35 1.75
N ALA A 193 -1.21 10.05 1.95
CA ALA A 193 -2.16 9.75 3.02
C ALA A 193 -2.88 8.39 2.85
N ALA A 194 -3.01 7.89 1.61
CA ALA A 194 -3.64 6.60 1.33
C ALA A 194 -2.71 5.40 1.53
N LEU A 195 -1.38 5.58 1.48
CA LEU A 195 -0.42 4.47 1.59
C LEU A 195 -0.53 3.71 2.92
N PRO A 196 -0.58 4.35 4.10
CA PRO A 196 -0.77 3.64 5.36
C PRO A 196 -2.11 2.89 5.40
N VAL A 197 -3.17 3.47 4.84
CA VAL A 197 -4.50 2.85 4.78
C VAL A 197 -4.45 1.55 3.98
N LEU A 198 -3.78 1.55 2.83
CA LEU A 198 -3.59 0.34 2.01
C LEU A 198 -2.84 -0.76 2.77
N ILE A 199 -1.83 -0.42 3.59
CA ILE A 199 -1.13 -1.39 4.44
C ILE A 199 -2.05 -1.96 5.52
N HIS A 200 -2.84 -1.13 6.19
CA HIS A 200 -3.81 -1.61 7.17
C HIS A 200 -4.90 -2.50 6.53
N MET A 201 -5.37 -2.15 5.33
CA MET A 201 -6.29 -2.99 4.55
C MET A 201 -5.66 -4.35 4.24
N THR A 202 -4.40 -4.36 3.86
CA THR A 202 -3.62 -5.57 3.58
C THR A 202 -3.53 -6.49 4.80
N ILE A 203 -3.22 -5.94 5.98
CA ILE A 203 -3.19 -6.69 7.25
C ILE A 203 -4.59 -7.22 7.60
N THR A 204 -5.63 -6.40 7.42
CA THR A 204 -7.01 -6.78 7.75
C THR A 204 -7.51 -7.92 6.86
N LEU A 205 -7.23 -7.87 5.55
CA LEU A 205 -7.56 -8.95 4.61
C LEU A 205 -6.87 -10.26 4.97
N PHE A 206 -5.60 -10.20 5.38
CA PHE A 206 -4.87 -11.38 5.84
C PHE A 206 -5.46 -11.99 7.11
N LEU A 207 -5.76 -11.16 8.10
CA LEU A 207 -6.42 -11.60 9.35
C LEU A 207 -7.80 -12.20 9.07
N ALA A 208 -8.58 -11.61 8.17
CA ALA A 208 -9.87 -12.17 7.75
C ALA A 208 -9.72 -13.57 7.15
N GLY A 209 -8.72 -13.78 6.29
CA GLY A 209 -8.38 -15.11 5.77
C GLY A 209 -7.96 -16.08 6.89
N LEU A 210 -7.17 -15.63 7.87
CA LEU A 210 -6.79 -16.45 9.02
C LEU A 210 -7.99 -16.87 9.89
N VAL A 211 -8.98 -16.00 10.07
CA VAL A 211 -10.21 -16.33 10.80
C VAL A 211 -11.01 -17.42 10.07
N ILE A 212 -11.23 -17.27 8.76
CA ILE A 212 -11.96 -18.26 7.94
C ILE A 212 -11.23 -19.61 7.95
N LEU A 213 -9.91 -19.57 7.79
CA LEU A 213 -9.07 -20.75 7.85
C LEU A 213 -9.16 -21.45 9.22
N SER A 214 -9.04 -20.67 10.29
CA SER A 214 -9.03 -21.22 11.65
C SER A 214 -10.34 -21.91 12.00
N TRP A 215 -11.46 -21.39 11.51
CA TRP A 215 -12.78 -21.98 11.75
C TRP A 215 -13.03 -23.27 10.95
N SER A 216 -12.41 -23.39 9.77
CA SER A 216 -12.68 -24.50 8.84
C SER A 216 -11.70 -25.68 8.97
N GLN A 217 -10.44 -25.42 9.34
CA GLN A 217 -9.37 -26.43 9.32
C GLN A 217 -8.71 -26.67 10.69
N LEU A 218 -8.86 -25.74 11.64
CA LEU A 218 -8.22 -25.80 12.96
C LEU A 218 -9.24 -26.05 14.08
N ASN A 219 -8.74 -26.23 15.30
CA ASN A 219 -9.55 -26.39 16.50
C ASN A 219 -10.32 -25.10 16.83
N SER A 220 -11.57 -25.25 17.29
CA SER A 220 -12.45 -24.12 17.65
C SER A 220 -11.81 -23.16 18.66
N SER A 221 -10.99 -23.65 19.59
CA SER A 221 -10.30 -22.80 20.57
C SER A 221 -9.33 -21.81 19.92
N ILE A 222 -8.57 -22.24 18.91
CA ILE A 222 -7.61 -21.37 18.19
C ILE A 222 -8.37 -20.32 17.40
N ALA A 223 -9.49 -20.72 16.77
CA ALA A 223 -10.33 -19.83 15.99
C ALA A 223 -10.90 -18.68 16.83
N TYR A 224 -11.35 -18.95 18.07
CA TYR A 224 -11.80 -17.90 18.99
C TYR A 224 -10.68 -16.92 19.36
N ILE A 225 -9.46 -17.42 19.63
CA ILE A 225 -8.32 -16.56 19.98
C ILE A 225 -8.00 -15.62 18.82
N VAL A 226 -7.88 -16.15 17.60
CA VAL A 226 -7.58 -15.35 16.40
C VAL A 226 -8.68 -14.34 16.11
N LEU A 227 -9.95 -14.72 16.31
CA LEU A 227 -11.09 -13.83 16.15
C LEU A 227 -11.04 -12.65 17.13
N VAL A 228 -10.81 -12.91 18.42
CA VAL A 228 -10.72 -11.86 19.45
C VAL A 228 -9.60 -10.87 19.13
N ILE A 229 -8.42 -11.38 18.75
CA ILE A 229 -7.28 -10.53 18.35
C ILE A 229 -7.67 -9.66 17.16
N THR A 230 -8.25 -10.25 16.12
CA THR A 230 -8.65 -9.54 14.89
C THR A 230 -9.69 -8.46 15.17
N VAL A 231 -10.73 -8.78 15.94
CA VAL A 231 -11.79 -7.83 16.32
C VAL A 231 -11.21 -6.69 17.16
N SER A 232 -10.33 -6.99 18.11
CA SER A 232 -9.69 -5.96 18.94
C SER A 232 -8.87 -4.98 18.10
N MET A 233 -8.10 -5.48 17.14
CA MET A 233 -7.28 -4.68 16.23
C MET A 233 -8.16 -3.75 15.37
N VAL A 234 -9.21 -4.29 14.74
CA VAL A 234 -10.13 -3.52 13.90
C VAL A 234 -10.86 -2.46 14.73
N LEU A 235 -11.25 -2.78 15.96
CA LEU A 235 -11.92 -1.85 16.86
C LEU A 235 -11.00 -0.71 17.28
N VAL A 236 -9.77 -1.01 17.71
CA VAL A 236 -8.77 0.02 18.04
C VAL A 236 -8.49 0.91 16.84
N TYR A 237 -8.28 0.33 15.66
CA TYR A 237 -8.05 1.09 14.42
C TYR A 237 -9.25 1.99 14.06
N SER A 238 -10.47 1.45 14.15
CA SER A 238 -11.69 2.23 13.87
C SER A 238 -11.84 3.38 14.85
N ILE A 239 -11.59 3.14 16.14
CA ILE A 239 -11.63 4.19 17.17
C ILE A 239 -10.58 5.25 16.87
N THR A 240 -9.31 4.89 16.63
CA THR A 240 -8.24 5.87 16.38
C THR A 240 -8.45 6.68 15.11
N THR A 241 -9.03 6.07 14.07
CA THR A 241 -9.29 6.74 12.78
C THR A 241 -10.53 7.62 12.83
N LEU A 242 -11.54 7.25 13.64
CA LEU A 242 -12.78 8.03 13.80
C LEU A 242 -12.68 9.08 14.93
N LEU A 243 -11.75 8.93 15.88
CA LEU A 243 -11.52 9.87 16.98
C LEU A 243 -11.36 11.34 16.53
N PRO A 244 -10.63 11.64 15.44
CA PRO A 244 -10.45 13.01 14.94
C PRO A 244 -11.74 13.63 14.39
N LEU A 245 -12.77 12.84 14.09
CA LEU A 245 -14.07 13.34 13.63
C LEU A 245 -14.95 13.83 14.79
N PHE A 246 -14.75 13.28 15.99
CA PHE A 246 -15.56 13.61 17.17
C PHE A 246 -14.87 14.62 18.11
N TYR A 247 -13.53 14.68 18.12
CA TYR A 247 -12.78 15.60 18.96
C TYR A 247 -11.90 16.54 18.13
N LYS A 248 -12.20 17.85 18.18
CA LYS A 248 -11.42 18.92 17.52
C LYS A 248 -9.98 19.04 18.04
N ALA A 249 -9.64 18.42 19.17
CA ALA A 249 -8.32 18.45 19.82
C ALA A 249 -7.59 17.08 19.74
N CYS A 250 -7.54 16.49 18.55
CA CYS A 250 -6.87 15.20 18.32
C CYS A 250 -5.42 15.44 17.84
N PRO A 251 -4.39 14.74 18.40
CA PRO A 251 -2.97 14.97 18.07
C PRO A 251 -2.58 14.67 16.61
N TYR A 252 -3.50 14.11 15.82
CA TYR A 252 -3.32 13.81 14.39
C TYR A 252 -3.63 15.00 13.47
N LYS A 253 -4.04 16.14 14.05
CA LYS A 253 -4.41 17.36 13.34
C LYS A 253 -3.45 18.48 13.76
N ASN A 254 -2.35 18.59 13.02
CA ASN A 254 -1.53 19.81 12.97
C ASN A 254 -1.87 20.55 11.69
#